data_AF-Q50243-F1
#
_entry.id   AF-Q50243-F1
#
_cell.length_a   1.000
_cell.length_b   1.000
_cell.length_c   1.000
_cell.angle_alpha   90.00
_cell.angle_beta   90.00
_cell.angle_gamma   90.00
#
_symmetry.space_group_name_H-M   'P 1'
#
loop_
_entity.id
_entity.type
_entity.pdbx_description
1 polymer ?
#
loop_
_entity_poly.entity_id
_entity_poly.type
_entity_poly.pdbx_seq_one_letter_code
_entity_poly.pdbx_strand_id
1 'polypeptide(L)'
;MKQTVKKRYWAVITWPESMNQDWYDELVSSGLQATFILHDKHIDENGEPKKPHYHFILVWENPTTYKNVCEVIDRIFGSSLLPKPIESLKGKYEYHIHKNDKDKYQYDERERCFVNGFNIVNLLSRTESYDPIDIINIIHRHIDDNNILHFSELASHFRSNGQKIEYETLVKYTFYLTEITKNKTYIFHKKAELREQIRQYLKDEYMHIDDVIELLEKEKEKYTK
;
A
#
# COMPACT_ATOMS: atom_id res chain seq x y z
N MET A 1 -14.15 -23.96 -15.85
CA MET A 1 -12.83 -23.46 -16.35
C MET A 1 -11.83 -23.58 -15.21
N LYS A 2 -10.67 -24.23 -15.40
CA LYS A 2 -9.60 -24.24 -14.39
C LYS A 2 -9.11 -22.80 -14.20
N GLN A 3 -9.14 -22.28 -12.98
CA GLN A 3 -8.61 -20.94 -12.69
C GLN A 3 -7.13 -20.88 -13.07
N THR A 4 -6.77 -19.92 -13.91
CA THR A 4 -5.38 -19.65 -14.25
C THR A 4 -4.75 -18.84 -13.12
N VAL A 5 -3.78 -19.42 -12.41
CA VAL A 5 -3.06 -18.70 -11.34
C VAL A 5 -2.35 -17.50 -11.95
N LYS A 6 -2.69 -16.30 -11.45
CA LYS A 6 -1.99 -15.05 -11.74
C LYS A 6 -1.37 -14.49 -10.48
N LYS A 7 -0.05 -14.31 -10.48
CA LYS A 7 0.70 -13.74 -9.35
C LYS A 7 1.79 -12.81 -9.85
N ARG A 8 2.20 -11.91 -8.96
CA ARG A 8 3.26 -10.92 -9.20
C ARG A 8 4.65 -11.49 -8.89
N TYR A 9 4.72 -12.32 -7.86
CA TYR A 9 5.95 -12.82 -7.28
C TYR A 9 6.05 -14.32 -7.50
N TRP A 10 7.21 -14.77 -7.99
CA TRP A 10 7.45 -16.17 -8.32
C TRP A 10 8.81 -16.62 -7.80
N ALA A 11 8.86 -17.83 -7.25
CA ALA A 11 10.07 -18.46 -6.77
C ALA A 11 10.56 -19.49 -7.79
N VAL A 12 11.86 -19.50 -8.03
CA VAL A 12 12.51 -20.49 -8.90
C VAL A 12 13.69 -21.10 -8.15
N ILE A 13 13.87 -22.40 -8.29
CA ILE A 13 15.05 -23.12 -7.80
C ILE A 13 15.69 -23.75 -9.02
N THR A 14 17.00 -23.55 -9.17
CA THR A 14 17.77 -24.14 -10.27
C THR A 14 19.20 -24.41 -9.81
N TRP A 15 19.92 -25.24 -10.55
CA TRP A 15 21.29 -25.61 -10.24
C TRP A 15 22.26 -24.94 -11.22
N PRO A 16 23.43 -24.46 -10.76
CA PRO A 16 24.39 -23.74 -11.60
C PRO A 16 24.72 -24.46 -12.90
N GLU A 17 24.89 -25.79 -12.86
CA GLU A 17 25.23 -26.60 -14.04
C GLU A 17 24.09 -26.81 -15.04
N SER A 18 22.85 -26.49 -14.64
CA SER A 18 21.66 -26.62 -15.49
C SER A 18 21.19 -25.29 -16.08
N MET A 19 21.92 -24.20 -15.80
CA MET A 19 21.58 -22.86 -16.25
C MET A 19 22.28 -22.52 -17.56
N ASN A 20 21.62 -21.74 -18.43
CA ASN A 20 22.27 -21.08 -19.57
C ASN A 20 23.51 -20.31 -19.11
N GLN A 21 24.61 -20.34 -19.86
CA GLN A 21 25.84 -19.62 -19.47
C GLN A 21 25.60 -18.12 -19.27
N ASP A 22 24.76 -17.53 -20.13
CA ASP A 22 24.46 -16.09 -20.15
C ASP A 22 23.20 -15.73 -19.36
N TRP A 23 22.74 -16.60 -18.45
CA TRP A 23 21.48 -16.41 -17.71
C TRP A 23 21.40 -15.06 -16.98
N TYR A 24 22.53 -14.55 -16.49
CA TYR A 24 22.59 -13.29 -15.76
C TYR A 24 22.31 -12.11 -16.69
N ASP A 25 22.93 -12.10 -17.87
CA ASP A 25 22.74 -11.05 -18.87
C ASP A 25 21.32 -11.09 -19.45
N GLU A 26 20.75 -12.28 -19.66
CA GLU A 26 19.36 -12.47 -20.04
C GLU A 26 18.39 -11.96 -18.95
N LEU A 27 18.70 -12.21 -17.67
CA LEU A 27 17.89 -11.73 -16.54
C LEU A 27 17.94 -10.20 -16.45
N VAL A 28 19.13 -9.60 -16.57
CA VAL A 28 19.29 -8.14 -16.61
C VAL A 28 18.51 -7.56 -17.80
N SER A 29 18.73 -8.09 -19.00
CA SER A 29 18.09 -7.61 -20.24
C SER A 29 16.57 -7.76 -20.24
N SER A 30 16.04 -8.73 -19.49
CA SER A 30 14.58 -8.90 -19.33
C SER A 30 13.89 -7.74 -18.61
N GLY A 31 14.65 -6.91 -17.87
CA GLY A 31 14.11 -5.85 -17.02
C GLY A 31 13.38 -6.35 -15.76
N LEU A 32 13.27 -7.66 -15.55
CA LEU A 32 12.64 -8.22 -14.35
C LEU A 32 13.48 -7.90 -13.12
N GLN A 33 12.83 -7.37 -12.08
CA GLN A 33 13.49 -7.22 -10.79
C GLN A 33 13.61 -8.61 -10.16
N ALA A 34 14.80 -8.91 -9.65
CA ALA A 34 15.07 -10.21 -9.05
C ALA A 34 16.04 -10.11 -7.88
N THR A 35 15.91 -11.04 -6.95
CA THR A 35 16.95 -11.34 -5.96
C THR A 35 17.22 -12.83 -5.96
N PHE A 36 18.48 -13.21 -5.74
CA PHE A 36 18.87 -14.61 -5.68
C PHE A 36 20.03 -14.84 -4.72
N ILE A 37 20.17 -16.07 -4.27
CA ILE A 37 21.25 -16.53 -3.39
C ILE A 37 21.62 -17.97 -3.74
N LEU A 38 22.91 -18.29 -3.68
CA LEU A 38 23.41 -19.66 -3.81
C LEU A 38 23.29 -20.35 -2.45
N HIS A 39 22.61 -21.50 -2.43
CA HIS A 39 22.56 -22.38 -1.28
C HIS A 39 23.53 -23.55 -1.48
N ASP A 40 24.70 -23.46 -0.87
CA ASP A 40 25.82 -24.40 -1.00
C ASP A 40 26.24 -25.05 0.33
N LYS A 41 25.65 -24.63 1.46
CA LYS A 41 26.00 -25.10 2.82
C LYS A 41 24.90 -25.97 3.44
N HIS A 42 23.99 -26.48 2.63
CA HIS A 42 22.89 -27.31 3.11
C HIS A 42 23.34 -28.72 3.41
N ILE A 43 22.83 -29.25 4.51
CA ILE A 43 22.99 -30.65 4.91
C ILE A 43 21.61 -31.32 4.77
N ASP A 44 21.59 -32.56 4.29
CA ASP A 44 20.38 -33.38 4.21
C ASP A 44 20.09 -34.11 5.53
N GLU A 45 19.00 -34.89 5.54
CA GLU A 45 18.59 -35.64 6.73
C GLU A 45 19.58 -36.75 7.12
N ASN A 46 20.45 -37.14 6.19
CA ASN A 46 21.48 -38.16 6.40
C ASN A 46 22.82 -37.56 6.84
N GLY A 47 22.93 -36.23 6.91
CA GLY A 47 24.19 -35.55 7.22
C GLY A 47 25.05 -35.21 6.00
N GLU A 48 24.56 -35.46 4.78
CA GLU A 48 25.31 -35.26 3.54
C GLU A 48 25.07 -33.86 2.94
N PRO A 49 26.09 -33.22 2.33
CA PRO A 49 25.92 -31.95 1.64
C PRO A 49 24.90 -32.06 0.49
N LYS A 50 23.88 -31.20 0.49
CA LYS A 50 22.97 -31.07 -0.65
C LYS A 50 23.69 -30.39 -1.81
N LYS A 51 23.29 -30.75 -3.03
CA LYS A 51 23.80 -30.13 -4.26
C LYS A 51 23.57 -28.61 -4.24
N PRO A 52 24.60 -27.78 -4.53
CA PRO A 52 24.45 -26.33 -4.59
C PRO A 52 23.35 -25.90 -5.57
N HIS A 53 22.44 -25.03 -5.13
CA HIS A 53 21.33 -24.57 -5.94
C HIS A 53 21.04 -23.10 -5.66
N TYR A 54 20.63 -22.38 -6.70
CA TYR A 54 20.15 -21.02 -6.55
C TYR A 54 18.68 -21.00 -6.16
N HIS A 55 18.36 -20.12 -5.22
CA HIS A 55 17.01 -19.67 -4.97
C HIS A 55 16.82 -18.28 -5.59
N PHE A 56 15.81 -18.14 -6.45
CA PHE A 56 15.41 -16.88 -7.06
C PHE A 56 14.04 -16.44 -6.55
N ILE A 57 13.88 -15.13 -6.35
CA ILE A 57 12.59 -14.45 -6.30
C ILE A 57 12.54 -13.48 -7.49
N LEU A 58 11.56 -13.69 -8.36
CA LEU A 58 11.33 -12.91 -9.56
C LEU A 58 10.06 -12.06 -9.40
N VAL A 59 10.13 -10.81 -9.84
CA VAL A 59 9.06 -9.82 -9.66
C VAL A 59 8.60 -9.29 -11.01
N TRP A 60 7.33 -9.56 -11.33
CA TRP A 60 6.66 -8.91 -12.45
C TRP A 60 6.06 -7.58 -12.02
N GLU A 61 6.00 -6.62 -12.96
CA GLU A 61 5.34 -5.34 -12.72
C GLU A 61 3.82 -5.48 -12.54
N ASN A 62 3.22 -6.49 -13.16
CA ASN A 62 1.80 -6.81 -13.04
C ASN A 62 1.60 -8.32 -12.84
N PRO A 63 0.52 -8.76 -12.17
CA PRO A 63 0.24 -10.19 -12.04
C PRO A 63 0.18 -10.89 -13.41
N THR A 64 0.95 -11.96 -13.54
CA THR A 64 1.10 -12.72 -14.79
C THR A 64 0.68 -14.16 -14.61
N THR A 65 0.31 -14.84 -15.69
CA THR A 65 -0.07 -16.27 -15.68
C THR A 65 1.14 -17.16 -15.48
N TYR A 66 0.93 -18.33 -14.87
CA TYR A 66 1.94 -19.40 -14.76
C TYR A 66 2.60 -19.72 -16.11
N LYS A 67 1.82 -19.80 -17.20
CA LYS A 67 2.33 -20.11 -18.54
C LYS A 67 3.37 -19.08 -19.00
N ASN A 68 3.05 -17.78 -18.91
CA ASN A 68 3.99 -16.72 -19.30
C ASN A 68 5.25 -16.73 -18.42
N VAL A 69 5.10 -17.08 -17.14
CA VAL A 69 6.24 -17.20 -16.22
C VAL A 69 7.16 -18.34 -16.65
N CYS A 70 6.63 -19.52 -16.98
CA CYS A 70 7.43 -20.61 -17.54
C CYS A 70 8.15 -20.20 -18.82
N GLU A 71 7.46 -19.59 -19.79
CA GLU A 71 8.07 -19.17 -21.06
C GLU A 71 9.26 -18.20 -20.85
N VAL A 72 9.13 -17.25 -19.92
CA VAL A 72 10.21 -16.31 -19.61
C VAL A 72 11.36 -16.99 -18.86
N ILE A 73 11.06 -17.86 -17.91
CA ILE A 73 12.06 -18.59 -17.11
C ILE A 73 12.84 -19.56 -17.99
N ASP A 74 12.17 -20.30 -18.87
CA ASP A 74 12.81 -21.24 -19.79
C ASP A 74 13.78 -20.49 -20.71
N ARG A 75 13.40 -19.28 -21.18
CA ARG A 75 14.28 -18.42 -21.98
C ARG A 75 15.52 -17.97 -21.20
N ILE A 76 15.34 -17.48 -19.97
CA ILE A 76 16.44 -16.92 -19.17
C ILE A 76 17.38 -18.03 -18.68
N PHE A 77 16.85 -19.12 -18.15
CA PHE A 77 17.63 -20.13 -17.44
C PHE A 77 17.89 -21.41 -18.23
N GLY A 78 17.19 -21.67 -19.34
CA GLY A 78 17.52 -22.79 -20.24
C GLY A 78 16.94 -24.16 -19.87
N SER A 79 16.00 -24.23 -18.93
CA SER A 79 15.36 -25.48 -18.53
C SER A 79 13.89 -25.28 -18.17
N SER A 80 13.08 -26.35 -18.33
CA SER A 80 11.69 -26.41 -17.90
C SER A 80 11.60 -26.44 -16.37
N LEU A 81 11.86 -25.29 -15.77
CA LEU A 81 11.79 -25.09 -14.33
C LEU A 81 10.31 -25.03 -13.90
N LEU A 82 10.06 -25.40 -12.65
CA LEU A 82 8.72 -25.39 -12.05
C LEU A 82 8.59 -24.18 -11.11
N PRO A 83 8.27 -22.98 -11.63
CA PRO A 83 8.10 -21.79 -10.82
C PRO A 83 6.98 -21.97 -9.82
N LYS A 84 7.18 -21.50 -8.59
CA LYS A 84 6.15 -21.55 -7.54
C LYS A 84 5.63 -20.15 -7.26
N PRO A 85 4.30 -19.95 -7.22
CA PRO A 85 3.74 -18.65 -6.83
C PRO A 85 4.14 -18.34 -5.38
N ILE A 86 4.47 -17.08 -5.11
CA ILE A 86 4.80 -16.62 -3.76
C ILE A 86 3.57 -15.94 -3.16
N GLU A 87 3.09 -16.47 -2.03
CA GLU A 87 1.97 -15.90 -1.28
C GLU A 87 2.42 -14.74 -0.38
N SER A 88 3.53 -14.90 0.35
CA SER A 88 4.14 -13.85 1.18
C SER A 88 5.53 -13.54 0.67
N LEU A 89 5.69 -12.36 0.06
CA LEU A 89 7.00 -11.88 -0.40
C LEU A 89 7.97 -11.76 0.76
N LYS A 90 7.53 -11.16 1.88
CA LYS A 90 8.34 -11.01 3.11
C LYS A 90 8.81 -12.37 3.61
N GLY A 91 7.88 -13.32 3.79
CA GLY A 91 8.21 -14.65 4.27
C GLY A 91 9.19 -15.39 3.34
N LYS A 92 9.00 -15.28 2.03
CA LYS A 92 9.91 -15.91 1.06
C LYS A 92 11.29 -15.26 1.03
N TYR A 93 11.36 -13.93 1.17
CA TYR A 93 12.61 -13.18 1.22
C TYR A 93 13.42 -13.47 2.49
N GLU A 94 12.76 -13.61 3.65
CA GLU A 94 13.41 -14.04 4.89
C GLU A 94 13.87 -15.50 4.81
N TYR A 95 13.08 -16.36 4.15
CA TYR A 95 13.44 -17.76 3.92
C TYR A 95 14.67 -17.93 3.01
N HIS A 96 14.95 -17.00 2.09
CA HIS A 96 16.18 -17.05 1.26
C HIS A 96 17.46 -17.17 2.09
N ILE A 97 17.49 -16.66 3.32
CA ILE A 97 18.66 -16.76 4.20
C ILE A 97 18.37 -17.62 5.44
N HIS A 98 17.25 -18.34 5.42
CA HIS A 98 16.77 -19.17 6.52
C HIS A 98 16.56 -18.47 7.88
N LYS A 99 16.38 -17.14 7.86
CA LYS A 99 16.35 -16.27 9.06
C LYS A 99 15.51 -16.79 10.23
N ASN A 100 14.42 -17.49 9.93
CA ASN A 100 13.44 -17.96 10.93
C ASN A 100 13.42 -19.49 11.10
N ASP A 101 14.38 -20.22 10.52
CA ASP A 101 14.45 -21.68 10.51
C ASP A 101 15.75 -22.15 11.18
N LYS A 102 15.69 -22.38 12.51
CA LYS A 102 16.87 -22.67 13.35
C LYS A 102 17.58 -23.98 13.01
N ASP A 103 16.90 -24.90 12.34
CA ASP A 103 17.42 -26.21 11.99
C ASP A 103 18.22 -26.19 10.69
N LYS A 104 18.22 -25.05 9.98
CA LYS A 104 18.96 -24.84 8.73
C LYS A 104 20.12 -23.86 8.91
N TYR A 105 21.13 -24.04 8.06
CA TYR A 105 22.23 -23.09 7.94
C TYR A 105 21.70 -21.68 7.65
N GLN A 106 22.15 -20.70 8.45
CA GLN A 106 21.78 -19.29 8.33
C GLN A 106 22.77 -18.60 7.38
N TYR A 107 22.28 -18.11 6.24
CA TYR A 107 23.12 -17.37 5.29
C TYR A 107 23.21 -15.90 5.66
N ASP A 108 24.31 -15.25 5.28
CA ASP A 108 24.46 -13.81 5.43
C ASP A 108 23.59 -13.08 4.39
N GLU A 109 22.95 -12.00 4.80
CA GLU A 109 22.18 -11.14 3.89
C GLU A 109 23.02 -10.59 2.73
N ARG A 110 24.33 -10.41 2.95
CA ARG A 110 25.31 -9.96 1.94
C ARG A 110 25.57 -10.99 0.84
N GLU A 111 25.19 -12.26 1.05
CA GLU A 111 25.28 -13.31 0.04
C GLU A 111 24.14 -13.22 -0.99
N ARG A 112 23.14 -12.35 -0.77
CA ARG A 112 22.10 -12.09 -1.76
C ARG A 112 22.59 -11.15 -2.85
N CYS A 113 22.26 -11.54 -4.07
CA CYS A 113 22.40 -10.70 -5.25
C CYS A 113 21.06 -10.03 -5.58
N PHE A 114 21.14 -8.84 -6.18
CA PHE A 114 20.00 -8.01 -6.56
C PHE A 114 20.15 -7.54 -8.01
N VAL A 115 19.06 -7.60 -8.78
CA VAL A 115 19.04 -7.29 -10.21
C VAL A 115 17.91 -6.32 -10.51
N ASN A 116 18.13 -5.42 -11.47
CA ASN A 116 17.14 -4.46 -12.00
C ASN A 116 16.43 -3.66 -10.89
N GLY A 117 17.21 -3.19 -9.91
CA GLY A 117 16.71 -2.35 -8.82
C GLY A 117 15.77 -3.05 -7.84
N PHE A 118 15.86 -4.38 -7.71
CA PHE A 118 15.13 -5.10 -6.66
C PHE A 118 15.40 -4.45 -5.29
N ASN A 119 14.33 -4.03 -4.63
CA ASN A 119 14.40 -3.45 -3.30
C ASN A 119 13.20 -3.94 -2.48
N ILE A 120 13.47 -4.75 -1.47
CA ILE A 120 12.43 -5.37 -0.65
C ILE A 120 11.56 -4.33 0.06
N VAL A 121 12.13 -3.21 0.51
CA VAL A 121 11.37 -2.13 1.18
C VAL A 121 10.37 -1.51 0.21
N ASN A 122 10.77 -1.23 -1.03
CA ASN A 122 9.87 -0.68 -2.05
C ASN A 122 8.77 -1.67 -2.47
N LEU A 123 9.11 -2.96 -2.52
CA LEU A 123 8.16 -4.01 -2.90
C LEU A 123 7.16 -4.31 -1.78
N LEU A 124 7.61 -4.24 -0.53
CA LEU A 124 6.74 -4.38 0.64
C LEU A 124 5.94 -3.10 0.89
N SER A 125 6.47 -1.91 0.62
CA SER A 125 5.70 -0.66 0.73
C SER A 125 4.61 -0.54 -0.34
N ARG A 126 4.82 -1.14 -1.52
CA ARG A 126 3.74 -1.36 -2.50
C ARG A 126 2.62 -2.28 -1.96
N THR A 127 2.90 -3.09 -0.94
CA THR A 127 1.92 -3.94 -0.25
C THR A 127 1.46 -3.39 1.10
N GLU A 128 2.24 -2.51 1.73
CA GLU A 128 1.86 -1.70 2.88
C GLU A 128 1.18 -0.44 2.34
N SER A 129 -0.02 -0.62 1.79
CA SER A 129 -0.97 0.49 1.78
C SER A 129 -1.07 0.97 3.23
N TYR A 130 -0.72 2.24 3.47
CA TYR A 130 -1.30 2.95 4.61
C TYR A 130 -2.80 2.61 4.66
N ASP A 131 -3.34 2.38 5.85
CA ASP A 131 -4.80 2.22 5.94
C ASP A 131 -5.41 3.54 5.47
N PRO A 132 -6.21 3.54 4.38
CA PRO A 132 -6.85 4.76 3.93
C PRO A 132 -7.66 5.45 5.03
N ILE A 133 -8.17 4.70 6.02
CA ILE A 133 -8.89 5.24 7.17
C ILE A 133 -7.98 6.09 8.05
N ASP A 134 -6.74 5.69 8.31
CA ASP A 134 -5.80 6.48 9.13
C ASP A 134 -5.50 7.82 8.46
N ILE A 135 -5.31 7.82 7.14
CA ILE A 135 -5.07 9.05 6.38
C ILE A 135 -6.33 9.92 6.33
N ILE A 136 -7.51 9.32 6.16
CA ILE A 136 -8.78 10.04 6.23
C ILE A 136 -8.97 10.69 7.62
N ASN A 137 -8.57 10.04 8.71
CA ASN A 137 -8.63 10.63 10.06
C ASN A 137 -7.66 11.81 10.23
N ILE A 138 -6.48 11.77 9.58
CA ILE A 138 -5.56 12.92 9.52
C ILE A 138 -6.22 14.08 8.77
N ILE A 139 -6.85 13.79 7.62
CA ILE A 139 -7.55 14.80 6.82
C ILE A 139 -8.72 15.41 7.60
N HIS A 140 -9.51 14.60 8.31
CA HIS A 140 -10.61 15.08 9.16
C HIS A 140 -10.12 16.01 10.28
N ARG A 141 -9.06 15.63 11.00
CA ARG A 141 -8.47 16.53 12.01
C ARG A 141 -8.04 17.86 11.39
N HIS A 142 -7.40 17.83 10.22
CA HIS A 142 -7.02 19.06 9.52
C HIS A 142 -8.24 19.92 9.14
N ILE A 143 -9.33 19.30 8.66
CA ILE A 143 -10.60 19.99 8.36
C ILE A 143 -11.16 20.67 9.61
N ASP A 144 -11.10 20.00 10.76
CA ASP A 144 -11.64 20.50 12.03
C ASP A 144 -10.79 21.60 12.64
N ASP A 145 -9.49 21.36 12.79
CA ASP A 145 -8.55 22.31 13.42
C ASP A 145 -8.47 23.63 12.64
N ASN A 146 -8.65 23.58 11.32
CA ASN A 146 -8.50 24.75 10.44
C ASN A 146 -9.84 25.29 9.92
N ASN A 147 -10.98 24.73 10.35
CA ASN A 147 -12.31 25.08 9.85
C ASN A 147 -12.42 25.09 8.32
N ILE A 148 -11.83 24.09 7.66
CA ILE A 148 -11.86 24.01 6.20
C ILE A 148 -13.30 23.76 5.73
N LEU A 149 -13.77 24.61 4.83
CA LEU A 149 -15.14 24.56 4.31
C LEU A 149 -15.18 24.03 2.87
N HIS A 150 -14.10 24.18 2.09
CA HIS A 150 -14.08 23.76 0.70
C HIS A 150 -13.02 22.70 0.41
N PHE A 151 -13.38 21.70 -0.40
CA PHE A 151 -12.45 20.65 -0.86
C PHE A 151 -11.21 21.22 -1.55
N SER A 152 -11.34 22.33 -2.28
CA SER A 152 -10.23 23.00 -2.97
C SER A 152 -9.14 23.49 -2.01
N GLU A 153 -9.50 23.86 -0.78
CA GLU A 153 -8.55 24.27 0.26
C GLU A 153 -7.72 23.08 0.73
N LEU A 154 -8.35 21.92 0.95
CA LEU A 154 -7.65 20.66 1.27
C LEU A 154 -6.69 20.27 0.14
N ALA A 155 -7.17 20.27 -1.10
CA ALA A 155 -6.36 19.92 -2.27
C ALA A 155 -5.15 20.86 -2.41
N SER A 156 -5.32 22.15 -2.16
CA SER A 156 -4.25 23.14 -2.24
C SER A 156 -3.25 22.98 -1.09
N HIS A 157 -3.73 22.75 0.13
CA HIS A 157 -2.91 22.53 1.31
C HIS A 157 -1.97 21.33 1.14
N PHE A 158 -2.52 20.13 0.93
CA PHE A 158 -1.70 18.92 0.84
C PHE A 158 -0.76 18.93 -0.37
N ARG A 159 -1.19 19.54 -1.49
CA ARG A 159 -0.33 19.72 -2.67
C ARG A 159 0.83 20.66 -2.42
N SER A 160 0.58 21.83 -1.83
CA SER A 160 1.61 22.85 -1.60
C SER A 160 2.63 22.43 -0.53
N ASN A 161 2.20 21.62 0.43
CA ASN A 161 3.06 21.09 1.50
C ASN A 161 3.78 19.77 1.14
N GLY A 162 3.60 19.25 -0.09
CA GLY A 162 4.27 18.01 -0.52
C GLY A 162 3.78 16.75 0.19
N GLN A 163 2.60 16.79 0.81
CA GLN A 163 2.00 15.68 1.55
C GLN A 163 1.35 14.69 0.57
N LYS A 164 2.19 13.88 -0.07
CA LYS A 164 1.82 13.04 -1.21
C LYS A 164 0.77 11.99 -0.86
N ILE A 165 0.87 11.34 0.30
CA ILE A 165 -0.03 10.25 0.71
C ILE A 165 -1.45 10.79 0.99
N GLU A 166 -1.53 11.91 1.71
CA GLU A 166 -2.77 12.63 1.99
C GLU A 166 -3.38 13.16 0.69
N TYR A 167 -2.58 13.71 -0.22
CA TYR A 167 -3.05 14.19 -1.51
C TYR A 167 -3.57 13.06 -2.41
N GLU A 168 -2.87 11.92 -2.49
CA GLU A 168 -3.32 10.74 -3.21
C GLU A 168 -4.63 10.19 -2.64
N THR A 169 -4.74 10.13 -1.32
CA THR A 169 -5.97 9.73 -0.62
C THR A 169 -7.10 10.70 -0.93
N LEU A 170 -6.83 12.01 -0.90
CA LEU A 170 -7.82 13.04 -1.19
C LEU A 170 -8.39 12.91 -2.61
N VAL A 171 -7.53 12.69 -3.60
CA VAL A 171 -7.95 12.45 -4.99
C VAL A 171 -8.77 11.17 -5.11
N LYS A 172 -8.35 10.09 -4.44
CA LYS A 172 -9.05 8.80 -4.47
C LYS A 172 -10.43 8.84 -3.83
N TYR A 173 -10.60 9.59 -2.73
CA TYR A 173 -11.85 9.72 -1.97
C TYR A 173 -12.55 11.08 -2.18
N THR A 174 -12.35 11.69 -3.35
CA THR A 174 -12.84 13.04 -3.69
C THR A 174 -14.33 13.22 -3.38
N PHE A 175 -15.18 12.26 -3.76
CA PHE A 175 -16.63 12.36 -3.54
C PHE A 175 -16.98 12.49 -2.05
N TYR A 176 -16.47 11.58 -1.22
CA TYR A 176 -16.72 11.57 0.22
C TYR A 176 -16.26 12.87 0.91
N LEU A 177 -15.03 13.29 0.64
CA LEU A 177 -14.44 14.49 1.24
C LEU A 177 -15.10 15.78 0.74
N THR A 178 -15.57 15.80 -0.51
CA THR A 178 -16.37 16.90 -1.04
C THR A 178 -17.72 17.00 -0.33
N GLU A 179 -18.40 15.88 -0.10
CA GLU A 179 -19.70 15.91 0.61
C GLU A 179 -19.57 16.36 2.06
N ILE A 180 -18.51 15.94 2.77
CA ILE A 180 -18.25 16.41 4.14
C ILE A 180 -18.00 17.91 4.19
N THR A 181 -17.13 18.42 3.32
CA THR A 181 -16.80 19.87 3.28
C THR A 181 -18.03 20.70 2.89
N LYS A 182 -18.84 20.24 1.93
CA LYS A 182 -20.14 20.87 1.61
C LYS A 182 -21.09 20.88 2.81
N ASN A 183 -21.24 19.75 3.50
CA ASN A 183 -22.13 19.65 4.66
C ASN A 183 -21.68 20.61 5.78
N LYS A 184 -20.37 20.67 6.05
CA LYS A 184 -19.78 21.58 7.03
C LYS A 184 -19.99 23.05 6.64
N THR A 185 -19.82 23.39 5.36
CA THR A 185 -20.14 24.72 4.80
C THR A 185 -21.60 25.10 5.04
N TYR A 186 -22.52 24.18 4.73
CA TYR A 186 -23.96 24.40 4.94
C TYR A 186 -24.28 24.67 6.41
N ILE A 187 -23.77 23.85 7.33
CA ILE A 187 -23.95 24.04 8.78
C ILE A 187 -23.36 25.38 9.23
N PHE A 188 -22.18 25.76 8.72
CA PHE A 188 -21.52 27.02 9.06
C PHE A 188 -22.42 28.22 8.69
N HIS A 189 -22.93 28.26 7.47
CA HIS A 189 -23.82 29.35 7.03
C HIS A 189 -25.14 29.37 7.81
N LYS A 190 -25.75 28.21 8.07
CA LYS A 190 -26.99 28.13 8.88
C LYS A 190 -26.80 28.68 10.30
N LYS A 191 -25.69 28.35 10.95
CA LYS A 191 -25.34 28.90 12.26
C LYS A 191 -25.12 30.41 12.21
N ALA A 192 -24.52 30.93 11.14
CA ALA A 192 -24.33 32.36 10.96
C ALA A 192 -25.67 33.10 10.76
N GLU A 193 -26.57 32.56 9.93
CA GLU A 193 -27.93 33.07 9.74
C GLU A 193 -28.71 33.13 11.06
N LEU A 194 -28.71 32.03 11.83
CA LEU A 194 -29.40 31.97 13.12
C LEU A 194 -28.84 32.99 14.12
N ARG A 195 -27.51 33.16 14.18
CA ARG A 195 -26.89 34.17 15.04
C ARG A 195 -27.32 35.59 14.69
N GLU A 196 -27.44 35.89 13.41
CA GLU A 196 -27.89 37.22 12.97
C GLU A 196 -29.37 37.43 13.25
N GLN A 197 -30.21 36.40 13.07
CA GLN A 197 -31.61 36.44 13.47
C GLN A 197 -31.76 36.71 14.97
N ILE A 198 -31.07 35.95 15.82
CA ILE A 198 -31.06 36.18 17.27
C ILE A 198 -30.59 37.60 17.60
N ARG A 199 -29.52 38.07 16.97
CA ARG A 199 -29.03 39.44 17.17
C ARG A 199 -30.08 40.48 16.80
N GLN A 200 -30.80 40.31 15.70
CA GLN A 200 -31.86 41.22 15.28
C GLN A 200 -33.03 41.19 16.28
N TYR A 201 -33.46 40.01 16.70
CA TYR A 201 -34.49 39.83 17.73
C TYR A 201 -34.11 40.48 19.07
N LEU A 202 -32.83 40.43 19.47
CA LEU A 202 -32.34 41.04 20.72
C LEU A 202 -32.17 42.57 20.66
N LYS A 203 -32.15 43.17 19.46
CA LYS A 203 -32.07 44.64 19.30
C LYS A 203 -33.40 45.35 19.49
N ASP A 204 -34.51 44.64 19.32
CA ASP A 204 -35.85 45.16 19.56
C ASP A 204 -36.15 44.96 21.07
N GLU A 205 -35.98 46.03 21.86
CA GLU A 205 -35.94 45.98 23.34
C GLU A 205 -37.15 45.29 23.99
N TYR A 206 -36.85 44.52 25.05
CA TYR A 206 -37.69 43.73 25.97
C TYR A 206 -38.15 42.34 25.49
N MET A 207 -37.39 41.27 25.80
CA MET A 207 -37.99 40.00 26.25
C MET A 207 -37.04 38.98 26.88
N HIS A 208 -37.66 37.97 27.50
CA HIS A 208 -37.17 37.08 28.56
C HIS A 208 -36.21 35.99 28.01
N ILE A 209 -35.30 35.51 28.86
CA ILE A 209 -34.31 34.48 28.48
C ILE A 209 -34.96 33.20 27.93
N ASP A 210 -36.22 32.94 28.30
CA ASP A 210 -37.00 31.78 27.91
C ASP A 210 -37.36 31.77 26.41
N ASP A 211 -37.60 32.94 25.81
CA ASP A 211 -37.91 33.06 24.37
C ASP A 211 -36.68 32.75 23.50
N VAL A 212 -35.48 33.12 24.00
CA VAL A 212 -34.21 32.78 23.36
C VAL A 212 -33.92 31.29 23.48
N ILE A 213 -34.24 30.67 24.62
CA ILE A 213 -34.07 29.23 24.85
C ILE A 213 -34.99 28.43 23.92
N GLU A 214 -36.27 28.82 23.77
CA GLU A 214 -37.21 28.13 22.88
C GLU A 214 -36.76 28.15 21.41
N LEU A 215 -36.21 29.28 20.94
CA LEU A 215 -35.62 29.41 19.60
C LEU A 215 -34.42 28.48 19.41
N LEU A 216 -33.54 28.40 20.41
CA LEU A 216 -32.37 27.51 20.38
C LEU A 216 -32.79 26.03 20.38
N GLU A 217 -33.82 25.66 21.13
CA GLU A 217 -34.35 24.30 21.20
C GLU A 217 -35.02 23.88 19.88
N LYS A 218 -35.87 24.73 19.29
CA LYS A 218 -36.52 24.47 17.99
C LYS A 218 -35.53 24.26 16.85
N GLU A 219 -34.45 25.04 16.80
CA GLU A 219 -33.41 24.81 15.79
C GLU A 219 -32.60 23.55 16.07
N LYS A 220 -32.29 23.24 17.34
CA LYS A 220 -31.59 21.99 17.70
C LYS A 220 -32.35 20.74 17.23
N GLU A 221 -33.68 20.72 17.35
CA GLU A 221 -34.50 19.57 16.91
C GLU A 221 -34.46 19.33 15.40
N LYS A 222 -34.28 20.37 14.57
CA LYS A 222 -34.18 20.21 13.10
C LYS A 222 -32.90 19.51 12.64
N TYR A 223 -31.83 19.50 13.45
CA TYR A 223 -30.55 18.90 13.10
C TYR A 223 -30.26 17.59 13.86
N THR A 224 -31.21 17.09 14.65
CA THR A 224 -31.08 15.82 15.40
C THR A 224 -31.93 14.68 14.81
N LYS A 225 -32.53 14.88 13.64
CA LYS A 225 -33.20 13.85 12.80
C LYS A 225 -32.45 13.68 11.49
#